data_AF-A0A5M8QZY9-F1
#
_entry.id   AF-A0A5M8QZY9-F1
#
_cell.length_a   1.000
_cell.length_b   1.000
_cell.length_c   1.000
_cell.angle_alpha   90.00
_cell.angle_beta   90.00
_cell.angle_gamma   90.00
#
_symmetry.space_group_name_H-M   'P 1'
#
loop_
_entity.id
_entity.type
_entity.pdbx_description
1 polymer ?
#
loop_
_entity_poly.entity_id
_entity_poly.type
_entity_poly.pdbx_seq_one_letter_code
_entity_poly.pdbx_strand_id
1 'polypeptide(L)'
;MIDNLIKNARLTSSGRKLLTSQEKAYLVEEWQSSSLSCPEFCRRHGLIASQLYKWRKDAKTGAVMGIKNEGELHSKTELEILRKENDELKKALGEATLDIKILKKKVEMDQQRNRKLSN
;
A
#
# COMPACT_ATOMS: atom_id res chain seq x y z
N MET A 1 -29.17 -0.78 -13.33
CA MET A 1 -28.40 -0.92 -12.07
C MET A 1 -27.18 -0.01 -12.06
N ILE A 2 -26.31 -0.09 -13.07
CA ILE A 2 -25.17 0.82 -13.30
C ILE A 2 -25.56 2.31 -13.28
N ASP A 3 -26.66 2.67 -13.94
CA ASP A 3 -27.09 4.08 -14.01
C ASP A 3 -27.47 4.66 -12.63
N ASN A 4 -27.99 3.83 -11.71
CA ASN A 4 -28.27 4.25 -10.34
C ASN A 4 -26.97 4.43 -9.55
N LEU A 5 -26.00 3.51 -9.70
CA LEU A 5 -24.68 3.63 -9.09
C LEU A 5 -23.96 4.91 -9.54
N ILE A 6 -24.04 5.23 -10.83
CA ILE A 6 -23.42 6.42 -11.40
C ILE A 6 -24.14 7.71 -10.99
N LYS A 7 -25.46 7.69 -10.83
CA LYS A 7 -26.27 8.84 -10.36
C LYS A 7 -26.07 9.12 -8.87
N ASN A 8 -25.90 8.08 -8.06
CA ASN A 8 -25.75 8.20 -6.61
C ASN A 8 -24.29 8.43 -6.17
N ALA A 9 -23.34 8.34 -7.10
CA ALA A 9 -21.93 8.60 -6.80
C ALA A 9 -21.74 10.04 -6.30
N ARG A 10 -21.00 10.18 -5.19
CA ARG A 10 -20.62 11.50 -4.66
C ARG A 10 -19.82 12.26 -5.72
N LEU A 11 -19.96 13.59 -5.76
CA LEU A 11 -19.21 14.44 -6.67
C LEU A 11 -18.10 15.18 -5.91
N THR A 12 -16.95 15.38 -6.57
CA THR A 12 -15.95 16.34 -6.09
C THR A 12 -16.44 17.77 -6.29
N SER A 13 -15.77 18.74 -5.68
CA SER A 13 -16.02 20.18 -5.93
C SER A 13 -15.89 20.57 -7.41
N SER A 14 -15.11 19.81 -8.19
CA SER A 14 -14.97 19.95 -9.63
C SER A 14 -15.98 19.16 -10.46
N GLY A 15 -16.98 18.53 -9.83
CA GLY A 15 -18.03 17.76 -10.50
C GLY A 15 -17.62 16.36 -10.97
N ARG A 16 -16.47 15.82 -10.52
CA ARG A 16 -16.04 14.47 -10.87
C ARG A 16 -16.68 13.44 -9.95
N LYS A 17 -17.20 12.35 -10.50
CA LYS A 17 -17.76 11.24 -9.73
C LYS A 17 -16.67 10.54 -8.92
N LEU A 18 -16.88 10.45 -7.61
CA LEU A 18 -16.01 9.77 -6.65
C LEU A 18 -16.52 8.34 -6.46
N LEU A 19 -16.03 7.44 -7.30
CA LEU A 19 -16.31 6.02 -7.21
C LEU A 19 -15.29 5.32 -6.32
N THR A 20 -15.79 4.46 -5.43
CA THR A 20 -15.02 3.53 -4.61
C THR A 20 -14.32 2.50 -5.48
N SER A 21 -13.34 1.78 -4.91
CA SER A 21 -12.64 0.70 -5.62
C SER A 21 -13.59 -0.43 -6.02
N GLN A 22 -14.58 -0.76 -5.18
CA GLN A 22 -15.59 -1.79 -5.47
C GLN A 22 -16.50 -1.37 -6.63
N GLU A 23 -17.00 -0.14 -6.63
CA GLU A 23 -17.83 0.37 -7.73
C GLU A 23 -17.06 0.38 -9.06
N LYS A 24 -15.78 0.74 -9.04
CA LYS A 24 -14.91 0.69 -10.24
C LYS A 24 -14.73 -0.74 -10.75
N ALA A 25 -14.49 -1.70 -9.85
CA ALA A 25 -14.35 -3.11 -10.20
C ALA A 25 -15.65 -3.65 -10.81
N TYR A 26 -16.80 -3.37 -10.18
CA TYR A 26 -18.12 -3.73 -10.69
C TYR A 26 -18.36 -3.18 -12.11
N LEU A 27 -18.06 -1.90 -12.37
CA LEU A 27 -18.19 -1.33 -13.71
C LEU A 27 -17.30 -2.02 -14.75
N VAL A 28 -16.10 -2.45 -14.35
CA VAL A 28 -15.17 -3.19 -15.20
C VAL A 28 -15.68 -4.61 -15.49
N GLU A 29 -16.28 -5.27 -14.51
CA GLU A 29 -16.89 -6.60 -14.66
C GLU A 29 -18.14 -6.56 -15.53
N GLU A 30 -19.04 -5.61 -15.29
CA GLU A 30 -20.24 -5.39 -16.11
C GLU A 30 -19.86 -5.08 -17.56
N TRP A 31 -18.85 -4.23 -17.78
CA TRP A 31 -18.36 -3.95 -19.13
C TRP A 31 -17.78 -5.22 -19.78
N GLN A 32 -16.96 -6.00 -19.06
CA GLN A 32 -16.38 -7.23 -19.61
C GLN A 32 -17.41 -8.34 -19.86
N SER A 33 -18.50 -8.35 -19.09
CA SER A 33 -19.63 -9.29 -19.27
C SER A 33 -20.58 -8.81 -20.38
N SER A 34 -20.55 -7.53 -20.71
CA SER A 34 -21.30 -6.97 -21.83
C SER A 34 -20.65 -7.33 -23.16
N SER A 35 -21.47 -7.45 -24.22
CA SER A 35 -20.98 -7.58 -25.60
C SER A 35 -20.57 -6.24 -26.22
N LEU A 36 -20.46 -5.16 -25.42
CA LEU A 36 -20.21 -3.80 -25.90
C LEU A 36 -18.72 -3.48 -25.95
N SER A 37 -18.32 -2.68 -26.94
CA SER A 37 -16.99 -2.07 -26.92
C SER A 37 -16.88 -1.03 -25.79
N CYS A 38 -15.66 -0.74 -25.32
CA CYS A 38 -15.43 0.27 -24.28
C CYS A 38 -16.06 1.63 -24.60
N PRO A 39 -15.90 2.20 -25.82
CA PRO A 39 -16.52 3.49 -26.14
C PRO A 39 -18.05 3.46 -26.09
N GLU A 40 -18.68 2.37 -26.54
CA GLU A 40 -20.14 2.22 -26.52
C GLU A 40 -20.67 2.12 -25.09
N PHE A 41 -20.05 1.28 -24.26
CA PHE A 41 -20.38 1.15 -22.85
C PHE A 41 -20.23 2.50 -22.12
N CYS A 42 -19.14 3.21 -22.38
CA CYS A 42 -18.89 4.52 -21.78
C CYS A 42 -19.91 5.58 -22.20
N ARG A 43 -20.30 5.63 -23.47
CA ARG A 43 -21.32 6.58 -23.95
C ARG A 43 -22.67 6.33 -23.29
N ARG A 44 -23.08 5.06 -23.15
CA ARG A 44 -24.36 4.68 -22.53
C ARG A 44 -24.45 5.12 -21.07
N HIS A 45 -23.35 5.03 -20.34
CA HIS A 45 -23.31 5.24 -18.89
C HIS A 45 -22.65 6.57 -18.46
N GLY A 46 -22.26 7.43 -19.41
CA GLY A 46 -21.61 8.71 -19.12
C GLY A 46 -20.26 8.55 -18.40
N LEU A 47 -19.46 7.58 -18.85
CA LEU A 47 -18.12 7.29 -18.36
C LEU A 47 -17.06 7.74 -19.37
N ILE A 48 -15.81 7.85 -18.91
CA ILE A 48 -14.67 8.19 -19.76
C ILE A 48 -13.89 6.92 -20.07
N ALA A 49 -13.73 6.59 -21.36
CA ALA A 49 -13.08 5.36 -21.81
C ALA A 49 -11.66 5.18 -21.24
N SER A 50 -10.86 6.25 -21.18
CA SER A 50 -9.50 6.20 -20.62
C SER A 50 -9.49 5.79 -19.14
N GLN A 51 -10.51 6.18 -18.37
CA GLN A 51 -10.65 5.77 -16.96
C GLN A 51 -11.05 4.31 -16.85
N LEU A 52 -12.01 3.85 -17.66
CA LEU A 52 -12.46 2.46 -17.64
C LEU A 52 -11.34 1.49 -18.05
N TYR A 53 -10.56 1.83 -19.08
CA TYR A 53 -9.36 1.08 -19.45
C TYR A 53 -8.32 1.03 -18.33
N LYS A 54 -8.10 2.17 -17.66
CA LYS A 54 -7.20 2.23 -16.51
C LYS A 54 -7.67 1.31 -15.40
N TRP A 55 -8.95 1.38 -15.01
CA TRP A 55 -9.51 0.51 -13.96
C TRP A 55 -9.42 -0.97 -14.32
N ARG A 56 -9.65 -1.34 -15.59
CA ARG A 56 -9.45 -2.73 -16.05
C ARG A 56 -7.99 -3.17 -15.89
N LYS A 57 -7.04 -2.32 -16.26
CA LYS A 57 -5.61 -2.62 -16.10
C LYS A 57 -5.25 -2.76 -14.62
N ASP A 58 -5.73 -1.86 -13.78
CA ASP A 58 -5.47 -1.86 -12.33
C ASP A 58 -6.08 -3.10 -11.67
N ALA A 59 -7.32 -3.47 -12.02
CA ALA A 59 -7.98 -4.68 -11.52
C ALA A 59 -7.23 -5.96 -11.92
N LYS A 60 -6.80 -6.07 -13.19
CA LYS A 60 -6.00 -7.21 -13.65
C LYS A 60 -4.65 -7.29 -12.92
N THR A 61 -3.99 -6.15 -12.73
CA THR A 61 -2.71 -6.07 -12.01
C THR A 61 -2.89 -6.48 -10.56
N GLY A 62 -3.94 -5.99 -9.91
CA GLY A 62 -4.30 -6.36 -8.54
C GLY A 62 -4.60 -7.84 -8.39
N ALA A 63 -5.32 -8.44 -9.33
CA ALA A 63 -5.59 -9.89 -9.34
C ALA A 63 -4.30 -10.71 -9.45
N VAL A 64 -3.38 -10.33 -10.35
CA VAL A 64 -2.07 -11.00 -10.48
C VAL A 64 -1.24 -10.86 -9.20
N MET A 65 -1.22 -9.67 -8.59
CA MET A 65 -0.53 -9.45 -7.31
C MET A 65 -1.15 -10.27 -6.18
N GLY A 66 -2.49 -10.32 -6.11
CA GLY A 66 -3.21 -11.12 -5.12
C GLY A 66 -2.89 -12.60 -5.24
N ILE A 67 -2.89 -13.16 -6.47
CA ILE A 67 -2.51 -14.56 -6.71
C ILE A 67 -1.05 -14.80 -6.27
N LYS A 68 -0.15 -13.88 -6.62
CA LYS A 68 1.27 -13.99 -6.24
C LYS A 68 1.48 -13.99 -4.73
N ASN A 69 0.67 -13.24 -3.99
CA ASN A 69 0.77 -13.09 -2.54
C ASN A 69 -0.27 -13.95 -1.78
N GLU A 70 -0.80 -15.01 -2.40
CA GLU A 70 -1.76 -15.92 -1.76
C GLU A 70 -3.01 -15.23 -1.15
N GLY A 71 -3.41 -14.09 -1.74
CA GLY A 71 -4.55 -13.29 -1.29
C GLY A 71 -4.18 -12.15 -0.34
N GLU A 72 -2.95 -12.07 0.15
CA GLU A 72 -2.51 -11.01 1.06
C GLU A 72 -2.15 -9.73 0.29
N LEU A 73 -2.90 -8.66 0.56
CA LEU A 73 -2.67 -7.34 -0.02
C LEU A 73 -2.87 -6.27 1.07
N HIS A 74 -1.86 -5.42 1.24
CA HIS A 74 -1.88 -4.31 2.19
C HIS A 74 -2.18 -2.98 1.51
N SER A 75 -2.76 -2.06 2.27
CA SER A 75 -2.94 -0.70 1.76
C SER A 75 -1.58 0.01 1.65
N LYS A 76 -1.48 0.97 0.71
CA LYS A 76 -0.27 1.81 0.62
C LYS A 76 0.02 2.52 1.94
N THR A 77 -1.00 3.01 2.63
CA THR A 77 -0.86 3.72 3.91
C THR A 77 -0.26 2.82 4.98
N GLU A 78 -0.77 1.61 5.11
CA GLU A 78 -0.26 0.60 6.05
C GLU A 78 1.21 0.26 5.76
N LEU A 79 1.58 0.07 4.50
CA LEU A 79 2.96 -0.17 4.09
C LEU A 79 3.89 1.00 4.47
N GLU A 80 3.45 2.24 4.29
CA GLU A 80 4.25 3.41 4.68
C GLU A 80 4.39 3.55 6.20
N ILE A 81 3.34 3.20 6.97
CA ILE A 81 3.42 3.15 8.43
C ILE A 81 4.44 2.10 8.89
N LEU A 82 4.34 0.88 8.36
CA LEU A 82 5.27 -0.20 8.69
C LEU A 82 6.71 0.12 8.30
N ARG A 83 6.92 0.80 7.17
CA ARG A 83 8.26 1.28 6.76
C ARG A 83 8.83 2.27 7.76
N LYS A 84 8.02 3.23 8.18
CA LYS A 84 8.44 4.23 9.18
C LYS A 84 8.80 3.56 10.51
N GLU A 85 7.96 2.66 11.00
CA GLU A 85 8.23 1.92 12.23
C GLU A 85 9.50 1.07 12.11
N ASN A 86 9.73 0.42 10.96
CA ASN A 86 10.95 -0.34 10.72
C ASN A 86 12.22 0.54 10.78
N ASP A 87 12.16 1.75 10.24
CA ASP A 87 13.28 2.69 10.28
C ASP A 87 13.54 3.21 11.71
N GLU A 88 12.50 3.44 12.50
CA GLU A 88 12.62 3.81 13.91
C GLU A 88 13.25 2.66 14.74
N LEU A 89 12.78 1.43 14.53
CA LEU A 89 13.34 0.24 15.18
C LEU A 89 14.81 0.02 14.82
N LYS A 90 15.19 0.20 13.54
CA LYS A 90 16.59 0.10 13.11
C LYS A 90 17.50 1.12 13.81
N LYS A 91 17.03 2.36 13.99
CA LYS A 91 17.77 3.39 14.71
C LYS A 91 17.96 3.02 16.18
N ALA A 92 16.87 2.67 16.87
CA ALA A 92 16.91 2.26 18.26
C ALA A 92 17.83 1.05 18.49
N LEU A 93 17.79 0.07 17.58
CA LEU A 93 18.70 -1.09 17.62
C LEU A 93 20.16 -0.67 17.44
N GLY A 94 20.43 0.27 16.53
CA GLY A 94 21.77 0.83 16.32
C GLY A 94 22.33 1.52 17.56
N GLU A 95 21.52 2.38 18.20
CA GLU A 95 21.87 3.09 19.44
C GLU A 95 22.17 2.11 20.57
N ALA A 96 21.26 1.15 20.83
CA ALA A 96 21.47 0.13 21.86
C ALA A 96 22.71 -0.73 21.60
N THR A 97 22.99 -1.04 20.32
CA THR A 97 24.19 -1.80 19.95
C THR A 97 25.47 -1.03 20.23
N LEU A 98 25.49 0.29 20.00
CA LEU A 98 26.63 1.14 20.32
C LEU A 98 26.84 1.23 21.83
N ASP A 99 25.78 1.44 22.61
CA ASP A 99 25.84 1.49 24.06
C ASP A 99 26.39 0.20 24.66
N ILE A 100 25.91 -0.96 24.18
CA ILE A 100 26.42 -2.27 24.60
C ILE A 100 27.93 -2.39 24.30
N LYS A 101 28.39 -1.95 23.13
CA LYS A 101 29.83 -1.99 22.77
C LYS A 101 30.66 -1.11 23.70
N ILE A 102 30.19 0.10 23.99
CA ILE A 102 30.88 1.04 24.88
C ILE A 102 30.98 0.45 26.29
N LEU A 103 29.87 -0.07 26.82
CA LEU A 103 29.82 -0.67 28.15
C LEU A 103 30.74 -1.88 28.28
N LYS A 104 30.75 -2.78 27.27
CA LYS A 104 31.67 -3.93 27.24
C LYS A 104 33.13 -3.49 27.28
N LYS A 105 33.51 -2.50 26.46
CA LYS A 105 34.87 -1.95 26.45
C LYS A 105 35.26 -1.36 27.81
N LYS A 106 34.35 -0.65 28.47
CA LYS A 106 34.57 -0.12 29.82
C LYS A 106 34.84 -1.24 30.83
N VAL A 107 34.02 -2.29 30.82
CA VAL A 107 34.19 -3.46 31.70
C VAL A 107 35.55 -4.13 31.47
N GLU A 108 35.95 -4.33 30.21
CA GLU A 108 37.27 -4.89 29.88
C GLU A 108 38.41 -4.02 30.42
N MET A 109 38.32 -2.69 30.27
CA MET A 109 39.31 -1.76 30.80
C MET A 109 39.39 -1.80 32.33
N ASP A 110 38.26 -1.85 33.02
CA ASP A 110 38.19 -1.94 34.48
C ASP A 110 38.78 -3.27 34.99
N GLN A 111 38.51 -4.39 34.30
CA GLN A 111 39.10 -5.69 34.60
C GLN A 111 40.62 -5.69 34.41
N GLN A 112 41.13 -5.08 33.33
CA GLN A 112 42.56 -4.93 33.10
C GLN A 112 43.23 -4.07 34.17
N ARG A 113 42.59 -2.98 34.58
CA ARG A 113 43.08 -2.12 35.66
C ARG A 113 43.18 -2.87 36.98
N ASN A 114 42.15 -3.62 37.36
CA ASN A 114 42.15 -4.40 38.60
C ASN A 114 43.26 -5.47 38.62
N ARG A 115 43.49 -6.17 37.49
CA ARG A 115 44.60 -7.14 37.38
C ARG A 115 45.98 -6.49 37.56
N LYS A 116 46.17 -5.27 37.09
CA LYS A 116 47.43 -4.53 37.27
C LYS A 116 47.66 -4.07 38.71
N LEU A 117 46.59 -3.86 39.48
CA LEU A 117 46.66 -3.47 40.89
C LEU A 117 46.87 -4.67 41.82
N SER A 118 46.57 -5.89 41.36
CA SER A 118 46.70 -7.13 42.15
C SER A 118 48.02 -7.89 41.93
N ASN A 119 48.86 -7.43 40.99
CA ASN A 119 50.20 -7.95 40.72
C ASN A 119 51.25 -6.99 41.26
#